data_AF-A0A4Y8C983-F1
#
_entry.id   AF-A0A4Y8C983-F1
#
_cell.length_a   1.000
_cell.length_b   1.000
_cell.length_c   1.000
_cell.angle_alpha   90.00
_cell.angle_beta   90.00
_cell.angle_gamma   90.00
#
_symmetry.space_group_name_H-M   'P 1'
#
loop_
_entity.id
_entity.type
_entity.pdbx_description
1 polymer ?
#
loop_
_entity_poly.entity_id
_entity_poly.type
_entity_poly.pdbx_seq_one_letter_code
_entity_poly.pdbx_strand_id
1 'polypeptide(L)'
;YTLGQRYPKATLLIKVAAECAAGKRNKLFIFGDDYDTKDGTCIRDFIHVDDISSAHLSALDYLKENESNVFNVGYGHGFSVKEVIEAMKKVSGVDFKVELAPRRAG
;
A
#
# COMPACT_ATOMS: atom_id res chain seq x y z
N TYR A 1 13.92 -11.39 -12.45
CA TYR A 1 14.17 -10.79 -11.12
C TYR A 1 12.84 -10.59 -10.41
N THR A 2 12.67 -11.01 -9.15
CA THR A 2 11.48 -10.67 -8.36
C THR A 2 11.82 -9.52 -7.42
N LEU A 3 11.48 -8.31 -7.85
CA LEU A 3 11.53 -7.09 -7.03
C LEU A 3 10.30 -7.03 -6.12
N GLY A 4 10.48 -6.55 -4.89
CA GLY A 4 9.41 -6.32 -3.92
C GLY A 4 9.23 -7.41 -2.87
N GLN A 5 8.41 -7.10 -1.87
CA GLN A 5 8.17 -7.96 -0.70
C GLN A 5 7.49 -9.29 -1.12
N ARG A 6 8.17 -10.42 -0.92
CA ARG A 6 7.69 -11.75 -1.31
C ARG A 6 7.85 -12.73 -0.16
N TYR A 7 6.78 -12.95 0.61
CA TYR A 7 6.70 -13.98 1.64
C TYR A 7 5.38 -14.76 1.51
N PRO A 8 5.31 -16.04 1.94
CA PRO A 8 4.17 -16.94 1.67
C PRO A 8 2.79 -16.51 2.23
N LYS A 9 2.71 -15.42 3.00
CA LYS A 9 1.46 -14.91 3.62
C LYS A 9 1.45 -13.38 3.71
N ALA A 10 1.90 -12.69 2.68
CA ALA A 10 1.91 -11.23 2.67
C ALA A 10 0.49 -10.66 2.91
N THR A 11 0.39 -9.68 3.81
CA THR A 11 -0.87 -9.05 4.24
C THR A 11 -1.02 -7.61 3.72
N LEU A 12 -0.08 -7.15 2.89
CA LEU A 12 -0.07 -5.80 2.32
C LEU A 12 -1.26 -5.61 1.38
N LEU A 13 -1.94 -4.47 1.50
CA LEU A 13 -3.16 -4.18 0.77
C LEU A 13 -3.02 -4.38 -0.74
N ILE A 14 -2.03 -3.71 -1.37
CA ILE A 14 -1.82 -3.73 -2.82
C ILE A 14 -1.49 -5.16 -3.30
N LYS A 15 -0.73 -5.92 -2.51
CA LYS A 15 -0.39 -7.31 -2.84
C LYS A 15 -1.62 -8.21 -2.83
N VAL A 16 -2.43 -8.12 -1.77
CA VAL A 16 -3.66 -8.91 -1.63
C VAL A 16 -4.66 -8.53 -2.73
N ALA A 17 -4.77 -7.25 -3.07
CA ALA A 17 -5.63 -6.77 -4.16
C ALA A 17 -5.17 -7.34 -5.52
N ALA A 18 -3.85 -7.32 -5.78
CA ALA A 18 -3.30 -7.93 -7.00
C ALA A 18 -3.48 -9.45 -7.05
N GLU A 19 -3.40 -10.15 -5.91
CA GLU A 19 -3.72 -11.59 -5.83
C GLU A 19 -5.19 -11.88 -6.16
N CYS A 20 -6.10 -11.04 -5.68
CA CYS A 20 -7.52 -11.15 -6.02
C CYS A 20 -7.79 -10.88 -7.50
N ALA A 21 -7.23 -9.82 -8.06
CA ALA A 21 -7.33 -9.53 -9.49
C ALA A 21 -6.74 -10.65 -10.36
N ALA A 22 -5.66 -11.29 -9.89
CA ALA A 22 -5.03 -12.43 -10.57
C ALA A 22 -5.70 -13.79 -10.29
N GLY A 23 -6.83 -13.84 -9.57
CA GLY A 23 -7.54 -15.09 -9.23
C GLY A 23 -6.81 -16.01 -8.25
N LYS A 24 -5.73 -15.54 -7.60
CA LYS A 24 -4.96 -16.31 -6.61
C LYS A 24 -5.60 -16.31 -5.22
N ARG A 25 -6.50 -15.35 -4.98
CA ARG A 25 -7.22 -15.19 -3.72
C ARG A 25 -8.68 -14.84 -3.99
N ASN A 26 -9.60 -15.53 -3.34
CA ASN A 26 -11.03 -15.41 -3.63
C ASN A 26 -11.64 -14.05 -3.24
N LYS A 27 -11.05 -13.36 -2.25
CA LYS A 27 -11.58 -12.10 -1.73
C LYS A 27 -10.54 -11.28 -0.98
N LEU A 28 -10.80 -9.98 -0.90
CA LEU A 28 -10.09 -9.01 -0.08
C LEU A 28 -11.00 -8.54 1.07
N PHE A 29 -10.43 -8.28 2.24
CA PHE A 29 -11.15 -7.72 3.38
C PHE A 29 -10.77 -6.25 3.63
N ILE A 30 -11.77 -5.40 3.85
CA ILE A 30 -11.60 -4.05 4.41
C ILE A 30 -11.88 -4.13 5.91
N PHE A 31 -10.92 -3.71 6.74
CA PHE A 31 -11.04 -3.79 8.20
C PHE A 31 -11.45 -2.44 8.79
N GLY A 32 -12.74 -2.29 9.06
CA GLY A 32 -13.36 -1.04 9.51
C GLY A 32 -13.71 -0.09 8.36
N ASP A 33 -14.90 0.50 8.45
CA ASP A 33 -15.52 1.41 7.49
C ASP A 33 -16.18 2.63 8.16
N ASP A 34 -15.85 2.86 9.43
CA ASP A 34 -16.36 3.89 10.33
C ASP A 34 -15.25 4.86 10.81
N TYR A 35 -14.13 4.94 10.10
CA TYR A 35 -13.06 5.91 10.39
C TYR A 35 -13.54 7.32 10.03
N ASP A 36 -12.96 8.34 10.69
CA ASP A 36 -13.20 9.75 10.35
C ASP A 36 -12.43 10.15 9.07
N THR A 37 -12.85 9.55 7.96
CA THR A 37 -12.30 9.76 6.61
C THR A 37 -13.46 9.87 5.61
N LYS A 38 -13.18 10.44 4.44
CA LYS A 38 -14.21 10.75 3.43
C LYS A 38 -15.09 9.55 3.04
N ASP A 39 -14.54 8.34 3.04
CA ASP A 39 -15.24 7.11 2.66
C ASP A 39 -15.33 6.08 3.80
N GLY A 40 -14.99 6.50 5.02
CA GLY A 40 -15.01 5.68 6.21
C GLY A 40 -13.87 4.67 6.34
N THR A 41 -12.99 4.52 5.33
CA THR A 41 -11.87 3.58 5.39
C THR A 41 -10.54 4.22 5.71
N CYS A 42 -9.62 3.42 6.23
CA CYS A 42 -8.32 3.89 6.71
C CYS A 42 -7.49 4.52 5.58
N ILE A 43 -6.86 5.68 5.85
CA ILE A 43 -5.97 6.37 4.91
C ILE A 43 -4.51 6.02 5.21
N ARG A 44 -3.72 5.71 4.18
CA ARG A 44 -2.26 5.47 4.28
C ARG A 44 -1.51 6.13 3.13
N ASP A 45 -0.28 6.56 3.39
CA ASP A 45 0.65 7.03 2.36
C ASP A 45 1.30 5.82 1.69
N PHE A 46 1.14 5.70 0.38
CA PHE A 46 1.67 4.59 -0.43
C PHE A 46 2.74 5.11 -1.36
N ILE A 47 4.01 4.80 -1.06
CA ILE A 47 5.15 5.16 -1.91
C ILE A 47 5.47 4.05 -2.92
N HIS A 48 5.82 4.45 -4.15
CA HIS A 48 6.32 3.52 -5.16
C HIS A 48 7.69 2.95 -4.77
N VAL A 49 7.93 1.68 -5.09
CA VAL A 49 9.16 0.97 -4.69
C VAL A 49 10.43 1.59 -5.30
N ASP A 50 10.33 2.15 -6.50
CA ASP A 50 11.48 2.82 -7.15
C ASP A 50 11.78 4.18 -6.53
N ASP A 51 10.77 4.90 -6.04
CA ASP A 51 10.95 6.21 -5.41
C ASP A 51 11.59 6.08 -4.04
N ILE A 52 11.14 5.09 -3.24
CA ILE A 52 11.81 4.80 -1.98
C ILE A 52 13.25 4.31 -2.21
N SER A 53 13.51 3.51 -3.25
CA SER A 53 14.87 3.09 -3.61
C SER A 53 15.74 4.30 -3.99
N SER A 54 15.20 5.25 -4.76
CA SER A 54 15.88 6.48 -5.15
C SER A 54 16.18 7.36 -3.93
N ALA A 55 15.26 7.46 -2.97
CA ALA A 55 15.49 8.19 -1.73
C ALA A 55 16.67 7.63 -0.92
N HIS A 56 16.90 6.30 -0.94
CA HIS A 56 18.06 5.70 -0.30
C HIS A 56 19.37 6.07 -0.99
N LEU A 57 19.38 6.17 -2.33
CA LEU A 57 20.56 6.65 -3.08
C LEU A 57 20.85 8.12 -2.75
N SER A 58 19.81 8.97 -2.70
CA SER A 58 19.95 10.36 -2.29
C SER A 58 20.45 10.50 -0.84
N ALA A 59 20.00 9.62 0.07
CA ALA A 59 20.51 9.59 1.44
C ALA A 59 22.00 9.21 1.50
N LEU A 60 22.44 8.27 0.65
CA LEU A 60 23.85 7.93 0.53
C LEU A 60 24.69 9.11 0.02
N ASP A 61 24.19 9.85 -0.98
CA ASP A 61 24.87 11.05 -1.47
C ASP A 61 24.90 12.16 -0.43
N TYR A 62 23.83 12.35 0.34
CA TYR A 62 23.77 13.31 1.44
C TYR A 62 24.84 13.06 2.50
N LEU A 63 25.06 11.80 2.88
CA LEU A 63 26.06 11.41 3.89
C LEU A 63 27.52 11.65 3.48
N LYS A 64 27.80 11.97 2.21
CA LYS A 64 29.16 12.33 1.76
C LYS A 64 29.62 13.66 2.35
N GLU A 65 28.69 14.59 2.55
CA GLU A 65 28.96 15.98 2.95
C GLU A 65 28.29 16.35 4.28
N ASN A 66 27.49 15.46 4.87
CA ASN A 66 26.66 15.74 6.04
C ASN A 66 26.69 14.60 7.06
N GLU A 67 26.36 14.92 8.32
CA GLU A 67 26.15 13.91 9.36
C GLU A 67 24.83 13.15 9.20
N SER A 68 24.75 11.98 9.83
CA SER A 68 23.55 11.15 9.88
C SER A 68 22.32 11.91 10.35
N ASN A 69 21.18 11.63 9.73
CA ASN A 69 19.91 12.28 10.04
C ASN A 69 18.71 11.35 9.79
N VAL A 70 17.51 11.78 10.19
CA VAL A 70 16.25 11.03 10.05
C VAL A 70 15.35 11.73 9.04
N PHE A 71 14.83 10.96 8.07
CA PHE A 71 13.98 11.47 7.01
C PHE A 71 12.69 10.65 6.90
N ASN A 72 11.55 11.34 6.76
CA ASN A 72 10.32 10.71 6.31
C ASN A 72 10.34 10.64 4.78
N VAL A 73 9.93 9.49 4.22
CA VAL A 73 9.87 9.29 2.78
C VAL A 73 8.47 8.78 2.42
N GLY A 74 7.71 9.61 1.70
CA GLY A 74 6.33 9.38 1.32
C GLY A 74 5.87 10.48 0.36
N TYR A 75 4.63 10.41 -0.13
CA TYR A 75 4.10 11.43 -1.03
C TYR A 75 3.36 12.57 -0.32
N GLY A 76 3.23 12.50 1.01
CA GLY A 76 2.60 13.56 1.81
C GLY A 76 1.08 13.66 1.62
N HIS A 77 0.50 12.76 0.83
CA HIS A 77 -0.93 12.57 0.68
C HIS A 77 -1.22 11.07 0.75
N GLY A 78 -2.28 10.71 1.46
CA GLY A 78 -2.69 9.32 1.62
C GLY A 78 -3.84 8.95 0.69
N PHE A 79 -3.99 7.65 0.50
CA PHE A 79 -5.13 7.05 -0.16
C PHE A 79 -5.89 6.16 0.82
N SER A 80 -7.21 6.16 0.71
CA SER A 80 -8.07 5.26 1.47
C SER A 80 -7.94 3.82 0.97
N VAL A 81 -8.36 2.85 1.79
CA VAL A 81 -8.43 1.45 1.37
C VAL A 81 -9.35 1.28 0.16
N LYS A 82 -10.49 1.97 0.14
CA LYS A 82 -11.43 1.93 -1.00
C LYS A 82 -10.81 2.51 -2.26
N GLU A 83 -10.11 3.64 -2.18
CA GLU A 83 -9.44 4.26 -3.34
C GLU A 83 -8.41 3.31 -3.98
N VAL A 84 -7.62 2.62 -3.16
CA VAL A 84 -6.63 1.63 -3.64
C VAL A 84 -7.31 0.43 -4.33
N ILE A 85 -8.42 -0.06 -3.77
CA ILE A 85 -9.19 -1.18 -4.34
C ILE A 85 -9.78 -0.77 -5.70
N GLU A 86 -10.40 0.40 -5.78
CA GLU A 86 -11.00 0.90 -7.02
C GLU A 86 -9.93 1.13 -8.09
N ALA A 87 -8.76 1.66 -7.72
CA ALA A 87 -7.63 1.78 -8.63
C ALA A 87 -7.18 0.41 -9.17
N MET A 88 -7.07 -0.61 -8.30
CA MET A 88 -6.71 -1.98 -8.73
C MET A 88 -7.76 -2.58 -9.68
N LYS A 89 -9.05 -2.45 -9.37
CA LYS A 89 -10.14 -2.93 -10.26
C LYS A 89 -10.10 -2.25 -11.62
N LYS A 90 -9.94 -0.92 -11.64
CA LYS A 90 -9.83 -0.13 -12.87
C LYS A 90 -8.64 -0.56 -13.72
N VAL A 91 -7.46 -0.72 -13.12
CA VAL A 91 -6.22 -1.07 -13.85
C VAL A 91 -6.24 -2.52 -14.34
N SER A 92 -6.75 -3.44 -13.53
CA SER A 92 -6.80 -4.87 -13.89
C SER A 92 -7.98 -5.25 -14.79
N GLY A 93 -9.05 -4.45 -14.80
CA GLY A 93 -10.31 -4.79 -15.47
C GLY A 93 -11.10 -5.91 -14.78
N VAL A 94 -10.70 -6.32 -13.56
CA VAL A 94 -11.31 -7.42 -12.82
C VAL A 94 -12.05 -6.89 -11.60
N ASP A 95 -13.36 -7.10 -11.57
CA ASP A 95 -14.18 -6.81 -10.38
C ASP A 95 -14.11 -7.98 -9.38
N PHE A 96 -13.07 -7.99 -8.55
CA PHE A 96 -12.87 -9.02 -7.54
C PHE A 96 -13.68 -8.75 -6.25
N LYS A 97 -13.99 -9.83 -5.51
CA LYS A 97 -14.81 -9.77 -4.30
C LYS A 97 -14.12 -9.01 -3.16
N VAL A 98 -14.87 -8.10 -2.53
CA VAL A 98 -14.45 -7.33 -1.35
C VAL A 98 -15.49 -7.50 -0.25
N GLU A 99 -15.05 -7.78 0.98
CA GLU A 99 -15.92 -7.93 2.15
C GLU A 99 -15.46 -7.01 3.28
N LEU A 100 -16.41 -6.47 4.04
CA LEU A 100 -16.13 -5.73 5.27
C LEU A 100 -15.84 -6.70 6.41
N ALA A 101 -14.90 -6.34 7.26
CA ALA A 101 -14.55 -7.04 8.49
C ALA A 101 -14.45 -6.03 9.64
N PRO A 102 -14.63 -6.47 10.90
CA PRO A 102 -14.40 -5.62 12.07
C PRO A 102 -13.02 -4.97 12.02
N ARG A 103 -12.87 -3.81 12.68
CA ARG A 103 -11.56 -3.16 12.84
C ARG A 103 -10.53 -4.14 13.37
N ARG A 104 -9.31 -4.07 12.84
CA ARG A 104 -8.17 -4.74 13.49
C ARG A 104 -7.89 -4.03 14.81
N ALA A 105 -7.56 -4.78 15.86
CA ALA A 105 -6.88 -4.18 17.00
C ALA A 105 -5.60 -3.53 16.44
N GLY A 106 -5.49 -2.21 16.62
CA GLY A 106 -4.35 -1.43 16.17
C GLY A 106 -3.05 -1.93 16.76
#